data_AF-A0A7C5DPU3-F1
#
_entry.id   AF-A0A7C5DPU3-F1
#
_cell.length_a   1.000
_cell.length_b   1.000
_cell.length_c   1.000
_cell.angle_alpha   90.00
_cell.angle_beta   90.00
_cell.angle_gamma   90.00
#
_symmetry.space_group_name_H-M   'P 1'
#
loop_
_entity.id
_entity.type
_entity.pdbx_description
1 polymer ?
#
loop_
_entity_poly.entity_id
_entity_poly.type
_entity_poly.pdbx_seq_one_letter_code
_entity_poly.pdbx_strand_id
1 'polypeptide(L)' 'MKLSAIGEFGLIELIRQATAAEHARYPTSEALQRLRIDIGDDTAGWVGNSALQLATTDTLVQDVHFTFAVCSWSDLGHKS' A
#
# COMPACT_ATOMS: atom_id res chain seq x y z
N MET A 1 -20.59 6.43 3.94
CA MET A 1 -20.84 5.35 2.97
C MET A 1 -20.26 4.06 3.54
N LYS A 2 -20.87 2.88 3.34
CA LYS A 2 -20.30 1.62 3.85
C LYS A 2 -19.16 1.16 2.92
N LEU A 3 -18.06 0.65 3.47
CA LEU A 3 -16.93 0.13 2.67
C LEU A 3 -17.37 -0.97 1.70
N SER A 4 -18.29 -1.83 2.14
CA SER A 4 -18.86 -2.91 1.32
C SER A 4 -19.64 -2.42 0.09
N ALA A 5 -20.08 -1.16 0.05
CA ALA A 5 -20.74 -0.58 -1.12
C ALA A 5 -19.76 0.07 -2.10
N ILE A 6 -18.55 0.43 -1.65
CA ILE A 6 -17.50 1.07 -2.45
C ILE A 6 -16.61 0.00 -3.11
N GLY A 7 -16.35 -1.10 -2.38
CA GLY A 7 -15.38 -2.10 -2.78
C GLY A 7 -13.94 -1.65 -2.59
N GLU A 8 -13.01 -2.58 -2.78
CA GLU A 8 -11.57 -2.36 -2.58
C GLU A 8 -11.00 -1.30 -3.51
N PHE A 9 -11.16 -1.47 -4.83
CA PHE A 9 -10.62 -0.54 -5.83
C PHE A 9 -11.22 0.86 -5.71
N GLY A 10 -12.52 0.96 -5.37
CA GLY A 10 -13.14 2.26 -5.12
C GLY A 10 -12.55 2.96 -3.89
N LEU A 11 -12.21 2.20 -2.84
CA LEU A 11 -11.55 2.75 -1.66
C LEU A 11 -10.11 3.17 -1.96
N ILE A 12 -9.34 2.39 -2.72
CA ILE A 12 -8.00 2.75 -3.17
C ILE A 12 -8.03 4.06 -3.96
N GLU A 13 -8.99 4.21 -4.88
CA GLU A 13 -9.15 5.43 -5.65
C GLU A 13 -9.49 6.65 -4.77
N LEU A 14 -10.35 6.49 -3.76
CA LEU A 14 -10.64 7.55 -2.79
C LEU A 14 -9.40 7.95 -1.98
N ILE A 15 -8.58 6.98 -1.58
CA ILE A 15 -7.32 7.24 -0.89
C ILE A 15 -6.41 8.03 -1.83
N ARG A 16 -6.17 7.54 -3.06
CA ARG A 16 -5.34 8.20 -4.08
C ARG A 16 -5.75 9.66 -4.30
N GLN A 17 -7.05 9.93 -4.41
CA GLN A 17 -7.58 11.29 -4.57
C GLN A 17 -7.31 12.16 -3.33
N ALA A 18 -7.50 11.62 -2.13
CA ALA A 18 -7.23 12.34 -0.89
C ALA A 18 -5.74 12.68 -0.75
N THR A 19 -4.83 11.75 -1.04
CA THR A 19 -3.38 12.01 -1.02
C THR A 19 -2.97 13.01 -2.09
N ALA A 20 -3.47 12.89 -3.32
CA ALA A 20 -3.18 13.83 -4.40
C ALA A 20 -3.64 15.27 -4.07
N ALA A 21 -4.81 15.42 -3.45
CA ALA A 21 -5.32 16.71 -2.98
C ALA A 21 -4.40 17.32 -1.92
N GLU A 22 -3.87 16.51 -1.00
CA GLU A 22 -2.91 16.98 0.01
C GLU A 22 -1.55 17.32 -0.60
N HIS A 23 -1.06 16.52 -1.55
CA HIS A 23 0.18 16.78 -2.29
C HIS A 23 0.14 18.14 -3.00
N ALA A 24 -0.99 18.49 -3.61
CA ALA A 24 -1.18 19.76 -4.29
C ALA A 24 -1.05 21.00 -3.37
N ARG A 25 -1.20 20.82 -2.05
CA ARG A 25 -1.00 21.90 -1.06
C ARG A 25 0.47 22.20 -0.78
N TYR A 26 1.37 21.28 -1.15
CA TYR A 26 2.80 21.39 -0.91
C TYR A 26 3.62 21.18 -2.21
N PRO A 27 3.47 22.07 -3.21
CA PRO A 27 4.08 21.90 -4.53
C PRO A 27 5.62 21.87 -4.52
N THR A 28 6.24 22.40 -3.46
CA THR A 28 7.70 22.43 -3.27
C THR A 28 8.21 21.36 -2.30
N SER A 29 7.39 20.39 -1.92
CA SER A 29 7.80 19.33 -0.99
C SER A 29 8.87 18.44 -1.62
N GLU A 30 10.06 18.44 -1.02
CA GLU A 30 11.16 17.57 -1.43
C GLU A 30 10.77 16.09 -1.33
N ALA A 31 10.01 15.71 -0.29
CA ALA A 31 9.56 14.34 -0.11
C ALA A 31 8.69 13.86 -1.29
N LEU A 32 7.80 14.73 -1.79
CA LEU A 32 6.96 14.43 -2.95
C LEU A 32 7.75 14.41 -4.26
N GLN A 33 8.73 15.30 -4.40
CA GLN A 33 9.63 15.30 -5.57
C GLN A 33 10.48 14.03 -5.68
N ARG A 34 10.69 13.32 -4.57
CA ARG A 34 11.40 12.04 -4.53
C ARG A 34 10.49 10.84 -4.80
N LEU A 35 9.17 10.98 -4.74
CA LEU A 35 8.23 9.93 -5.13
C LEU A 35 8.30 9.72 -6.67
N ARG A 36 8.48 8.48 -7.10
CA ARG A 36 8.60 8.09 -8.52
C ARG A 36 7.49 7.16 -8.97
N ILE A 37 7.05 6.28 -8.08
CA ILE A 37 5.89 5.42 -8.28
C ILE A 37 4.95 5.71 -7.10
N ASP A 38 3.78 6.24 -7.42
CA ASP A 38 2.72 6.58 -6.46
C ASP A 38 1.71 5.43 -6.37
N ILE A 39 0.60 5.63 -5.66
CA ILE A 39 -0.49 4.66 -5.50
C ILE A 39 -1.02 4.20 -6.88
N GLY A 40 -1.07 2.87 -7.07
CA GLY A 40 -1.68 2.24 -8.24
C GLY A 40 -0.86 1.11 -8.88
N ASP A 41 0.38 0.92 -8.43
CA ASP A 41 1.26 -0.20 -8.80
C ASP A 41 1.45 -1.16 -7.61
N ASP A 42 2.15 -2.28 -7.81
CA ASP A 42 2.42 -3.30 -6.78
C ASP A 42 3.32 -2.80 -5.63
N THR A 43 4.04 -1.70 -5.86
CA THR A 43 4.91 -1.06 -4.88
C THR A 43 5.00 0.44 -5.10
N ALA A 44 5.14 1.20 -4.01
CA ALA A 44 5.54 2.59 -4.06
C ALA A 44 7.07 2.70 -4.25
N GLY A 45 7.50 3.70 -5.02
CA GLY A 45 8.91 3.92 -5.33
C GLY A 45 9.36 5.31 -4.89
N TRP A 46 10.34 5.39 -3.99
CA TRP A 46 10.87 6.64 -3.45
C TRP A 46 12.39 6.77 -3.66
N VAL A 47 12.85 7.89 -4.19
CA VAL A 47 14.28 8.13 -4.45
C VAL A 47 14.98 8.51 -3.16
N GLY A 48 15.69 7.54 -2.60
CA GLY A 48 16.65 7.76 -1.54
C GLY A 48 17.95 8.37 -2.06
N ASN A 49 18.93 8.51 -1.16
CA ASN A 49 20.17 9.21 -1.48
C ASN A 49 21.00 8.55 -2.61
N SER A 50 20.91 7.24 -2.76
CA SER A 50 21.73 6.47 -3.71
C SER A 50 20.94 5.52 -4.60
N ALA A 51 19.65 5.28 -4.32
CA ALA A 51 18.84 4.29 -5.02
C ALA A 51 17.35 4.59 -4.89
N LEU A 52 16.57 4.00 -5.81
CA LEU A 52 15.12 3.87 -5.66
C LEU A 52 14.82 2.85 -4.57
N GLN A 53 14.12 3.27 -3.53
CA GLN A 53 13.60 2.44 -2.46
C GLN A 53 12.18 2.03 -2.82
N LEU A 54 11.91 0.73 -2.75
CA LEU A 54 10.59 0.17 -3.01
C LEU A 54 9.95 -0.18 -1.68
N ALA A 55 8.70 0.22 -1.51
CA ALA A 55 7.89 -0.08 -0.35
C ALA A 55 6.58 -0.74 -0.80
N THR A 56 6.27 -1.88 -0.23
CA THR A 56 4.97 -2.54 -0.37
C THR A 56 4.57 -3.12 0.98
N THR A 57 3.29 -3.40 1.16
CA THR A 57 2.79 -4.03 2.37
C THR A 57 1.62 -4.93 2.05
N ASP A 58 1.65 -6.11 2.62
CA ASP A 58 0.57 -7.09 2.59
C ASP A 58 0.25 -7.53 4.01
N THR A 59 -0.91 -8.17 4.19
CA THR A 59 -1.32 -8.72 5.48
C THR A 59 -1.92 -10.10 5.32
N LEU A 60 -1.66 -10.98 6.30
CA LEU A 60 -2.30 -12.29 6.39
C LEU A 60 -3.19 -12.32 7.63
N VAL A 61 -4.49 -12.42 7.39
CA VAL A 61 -5.54 -12.46 8.43
C VAL A 61 -6.08 -13.88 8.56
N GLN A 62 -6.18 -14.38 9.79
CA GLN A 62 -6.76 -15.70 10.08
C GLN A 62 -8.22 -15.76 9.57
N ASP A 63 -8.60 -16.91 9.02
CA ASP A 63 -9.91 -17.20 8.41
C ASP A 63 -10.22 -16.41 7.12
N VAL A 64 -9.28 -15.61 6.62
CA VAL A 64 -9.31 -15.01 5.27
C VAL A 64 -8.19 -15.60 4.40
N HIS A 65 -6.96 -15.61 4.92
CA HIS A 65 -5.77 -16.01 4.16
C HIS A 65 -5.15 -17.33 4.63
N PHE A 66 -5.44 -17.73 5.87
CA PHE A 66 -4.92 -18.95 6.49
C PHE A 66 -5.81 -19.43 7.65
N THR A 67 -5.65 -20.69 8.06
CA THR A 67 -6.15 -21.21 9.35
C THR A 67 -5.10 -22.12 9.96
N PHE A 68 -5.04 -22.23 11.29
CA PHE A 68 -4.09 -23.12 11.97
C PHE A 68 -4.40 -24.61 11.82
N ALA A 69 -5.53 -24.96 11.21
CA ALA A 69 -5.85 -26.34 10.86
C ALA A 69 -4.97 -26.86 9.70
N VAL A 70 -4.48 -25.97 8.83
CA VAL A 70 -3.72 -26.34 7.61
C VAL A 70 -2.44 -25.51 7.42
N CYS A 71 -2.15 -24.54 8.28
CA CYS A 71 -1.00 -23.65 8.19
C CYS A 71 -0.29 -23.60 9.55
N SER A 72 0.93 -24.13 9.63
CA SER A 72 1.76 -23.98 10.82
C SER A 72 2.31 -22.56 10.93
N TRP A 73 2.86 -22.20 12.09
CA TRP A 73 3.57 -20.92 12.25
C TRP A 73 4.74 -20.76 11.28
N SER A 74 5.44 -21.85 10.95
CA SER A 74 6.53 -21.82 9.98
C SER A 74 6.01 -21.55 8.56
N ASP A 75 4.89 -22.17 8.18
CA ASP A 75 4.27 -21.96 6.87
C ASP A 75 3.75 -20.52 6.74
N LEU A 76 3.14 -20.01 7.81
CA LEU A 76 2.64 -18.64 7.88
C LEU A 76 3.78 -17.63 7.72
N GLY A 77 4.89 -17.84 8.42
CA GLY A 77 6.08 -17.00 8.31
C GLY A 77 6.75 -17.08 6.94
N HIS A 78 6.70 -18.22 6.25
CA HIS A 78 7.23 -18.36 4.89
C HIS A 78 6.34 -17.69 3.83
N LYS A 79 5.01 -17.69 4.04
CA LYS A 79 4.04 -17.04 3.15
C LYS A 79 4.04 -15.51 3.29
N SER A 80 4.47 -15.01 4.46
CA SER A 80 4.54 -13.57 4.77
C SER A 80 5.74 -12.92 4.11
#